data_AF-A0A1B6L5E5-F1
#
_entry.id   AF-A0A1B6L5E5-F1
#
_cell.length_a   1.000
_cell.length_b   1.000
_cell.length_c   1.000
_cell.angle_alpha   90.00
_cell.angle_beta   90.00
_cell.angle_gamma   90.00
#
_symmetry.space_group_name_H-M   'P 1'
#
loop_
_entity.id
_entity.type
_entity.pdbx_description
1 polymer ?
#
loop_
_entity_poly.entity_id
_entity_poly.type
_entity_poly.pdbx_seq_one_letter_code
_entity_poly.pdbx_strand_id
1 'polypeptide(L)'
;FVAEKLRLGPQGATSLVVKLIATGPGIKNMTVEVSAFISETCQTINDSGGNRGNHSLVGTVVRSASVIVYHEGLIRTHTESAYFCANEKMVISSPESFRYDFVPAPRNREGLVFEVKSGAGIHIALSEHQATTPLMYQVVLGDLENSVSYITRDKHVYGVHLVSAETPGVLSSEESRTFWINWERG
;
A
#
# COMPACT_ATOMS: atom_id res chain seq x y z
N PHE A 1 -1.10 40.41 3.70
CA PHE A 1 -0.03 41.09 4.43
C PHE A 1 -0.68 41.95 5.49
N VAL A 2 -0.42 41.67 6.76
CA VAL A 2 -0.87 42.53 7.87
C VAL A 2 0.30 43.43 8.20
N ALA A 3 0.13 44.74 8.00
CA ALA A 3 1.14 45.73 8.30
C ALA A 3 0.55 46.72 9.31
N GLU A 4 1.09 46.74 10.51
CA GLU A 4 0.71 47.68 11.55
C GLU A 4 1.88 48.63 11.82
N LYS A 5 1.59 49.93 11.91
CA LYS A 5 2.58 50.97 12.20
C LYS A 5 2.43 51.42 13.64
N LEU A 6 3.45 51.16 14.45
CA LEU A 6 3.46 51.48 15.88
C LEU A 6 4.58 52.47 16.18
N ARG A 7 4.32 53.39 17.11
CA ARG A 7 5.33 54.35 17.57
C ARG A 7 6.07 53.77 18.76
N LEU A 8 7.39 53.74 18.70
CA LEU A 8 8.25 53.24 19.77
C LEU A 8 9.24 54.33 20.17
N GLY A 9 9.37 54.56 21.47
CA GLY A 9 10.45 55.39 22.02
C GLY A 9 11.78 54.62 22.11
N PRO A 10 12.87 55.26 22.58
CA PRO A 10 14.23 54.69 22.61
C PRO A 10 14.39 53.38 23.40
N GLN A 11 13.42 53.04 24.25
CA GLN A 11 13.38 51.80 25.04
C GLN A 11 12.01 51.10 24.91
N GLY A 12 11.23 51.47 23.91
CA GLY A 12 9.91 50.90 23.67
C GLY A 12 10.02 49.55 22.96
N ALA A 13 9.29 48.55 23.44
CA ALA A 13 9.06 47.30 22.75
C ALA A 13 7.56 47.16 22.44
N THR A 14 7.24 46.47 21.35
CA THR A 14 5.87 46.08 21.02
C THR A 14 5.83 44.62 20.62
N SER A 15 4.64 44.02 20.73
CA SER A 15 4.36 42.67 20.31
C SER A 15 3.12 42.68 19.43
N LEU A 16 3.23 42.10 18.23
CA LEU A 16 2.11 41.86 17.33
C LEU A 16 1.80 40.36 17.34
N VAL A 17 0.59 40.00 17.77
CA VAL A 17 0.13 38.62 17.77
C VAL A 17 -0.74 38.38 16.54
N VAL A 18 -0.36 37.42 15.70
CA VAL A 18 -1.12 37.03 14.51
C VAL A 18 -1.69 35.62 14.68
N LYS A 19 -2.97 35.45 14.34
CA LYS A 19 -3.58 34.12 14.24
C LYS A 19 -3.32 33.57 12.84
N LEU A 20 -2.65 32.43 12.77
CA LEU A 20 -2.36 31.72 11.53
C LEU A 20 -3.16 30.42 11.47
N ILE A 21 -3.67 30.09 10.29
CA ILE A 21 -4.32 28.81 10.01
C ILE A 21 -3.48 28.13 8.94
N ALA A 22 -2.93 26.95 9.25
CA ALA A 22 -2.19 26.17 8.28
C ALA A 22 -3.17 25.47 7.33
N THR A 23 -2.94 25.60 6.02
CA THR A 23 -3.82 25.01 4.99
C THR A 23 -3.39 23.61 4.56
N GLY A 24 -2.23 23.14 5.02
CA GLY A 24 -1.74 21.81 4.68
C GLY A 24 -0.48 21.43 5.45
N PRO A 25 -0.17 20.11 5.48
CA PRO A 25 0.93 19.55 6.23
C PRO A 25 2.29 19.93 5.63
N GLY A 26 3.35 19.60 6.37
CA GLY A 26 4.74 19.80 6.00
C GLY A 26 5.40 20.98 6.70
N ILE A 27 6.65 21.26 6.32
CA ILE A 27 7.44 22.36 6.86
C ILE A 27 6.98 23.67 6.23
N LYS A 28 6.56 24.64 7.05
CA LYS A 28 6.15 25.98 6.62
C LYS A 28 7.14 27.01 7.15
N ASN A 29 7.70 27.81 6.23
CA ASN A 29 8.58 28.91 6.59
C ASN A 29 7.76 30.17 6.84
N MET A 30 7.84 30.70 8.05
CA MET A 30 7.24 31.96 8.46
C MET A 30 8.31 33.03 8.43
N THR A 31 8.10 34.08 7.63
CA THR A 31 9.04 35.20 7.52
C THR A 31 8.36 36.47 8.01
N VAL A 32 9.06 37.22 8.86
CA VAL A 32 8.63 38.50 9.40
C VAL A 32 9.65 39.55 8.98
N GLU A 33 9.16 40.65 8.44
CA GLU A 33 9.96 41.84 8.11
C GLU A 33 9.49 43.00 8.99
N VAL A 34 10.45 43.66 9.62
CA VAL A 34 10.21 44.85 10.44
C VAL A 34 11.02 45.99 9.85
N SER A 35 10.33 47.07 9.46
CA SER A 35 10.94 48.23 8.82
C SER A 35 10.75 49.46 9.71
N ALA A 36 11.86 50.12 10.06
CA ALA A 36 11.88 51.31 10.87
C ALA A 36 11.96 52.55 9.98
N PHE A 37 11.07 53.52 10.23
CA PHE A 37 11.03 54.79 9.51
C PHE A 37 11.22 55.93 10.51
N ILE A 38 12.09 56.88 10.20
CA ILE A 38 12.20 58.13 10.94
C ILE A 38 11.24 59.14 10.34
N SER A 39 10.61 59.93 11.20
CA SER A 39 9.66 60.97 10.80
C SER A 39 9.83 62.17 11.70
N GLU A 40 9.83 63.37 11.12
CA GLU A 40 9.77 64.62 11.88
C GLU A 40 8.38 64.84 12.49
N THR A 41 7.34 64.29 11.87
CA THR A 41 5.96 64.41 12.35
C THR A 41 5.40 63.05 12.78
N CYS A 42 4.74 63.07 13.94
CA CYS A 42 4.07 61.94 14.54
C CYS A 42 2.63 61.83 13.96
N GLN A 43 2.48 61.70 12.64
CA GLN A 43 1.17 61.52 11.99
C GLN A 43 1.13 60.18 11.25
N THR A 44 0.00 59.49 11.35
CA THR A 44 -0.26 58.28 10.56
C THR A 44 -0.42 58.70 9.10
N ILE A 45 0.23 57.99 8.18
CA ILE A 45 0.06 58.21 6.74
C ILE A 45 -1.40 57.88 6.39
N ASN A 46 -2.27 58.88 6.33
CA ASN A 46 -3.57 58.76 5.68
C ASN A 46 -3.32 59.05 4.20
N ASP A 47 -3.57 58.06 3.34
CA ASP A 47 -3.26 58.09 1.90
C ASP A 47 -4.20 59.01 1.09
N SER A 48 -4.84 59.98 1.75
CA SER A 48 -5.80 60.91 1.19
C SER A 48 -5.48 62.34 1.62
N GLY A 49 -4.47 62.93 0.96
CA GLY A 49 -4.31 64.38 0.91
C GLY A 49 -2.98 64.94 1.40
N GLY A 50 -2.06 65.14 0.46
CA GLY A 50 -1.39 66.44 0.32
C GLY A 50 -0.12 66.74 1.11
N ASN A 51 0.39 65.88 1.99
CA ASN A 51 1.73 66.09 2.54
C ASN A 51 2.45 64.75 2.79
N ARG A 52 3.27 64.31 1.81
CA ARG A 52 4.25 63.25 2.04
C ARG A 52 5.28 63.81 3.03
N GLY A 53 5.07 63.56 4.32
CA GLY A 53 6.15 63.73 5.30
C GLY A 53 7.39 63.01 4.79
N ASN A 54 8.57 63.62 4.94
CA ASN A 54 9.86 63.01 4.61
C ASN A 54 10.13 61.85 5.57
N HIS A 55 9.44 60.73 5.37
CA HIS A 55 9.70 59.49 6.08
C HIS A 55 10.88 58.81 5.39
N SER A 56 12.05 58.80 6.02
CA SER A 56 13.19 58.04 5.52
C SER A 56 13.29 56.69 6.22
N LEU A 57 13.58 55.66 5.45
CA LEU A 57 13.83 54.32 5.97
C LEU A 57 15.14 54.33 6.74
N VAL A 58 15.09 53.95 8.02
CA VAL A 58 16.27 53.86 8.90
C VAL A 58 16.91 52.48 8.78
N GLY A 59 16.10 51.44 8.66
CA GLY A 59 16.59 50.08 8.50
C GLY A 59 15.46 49.06 8.46
N THR A 60 15.79 47.86 7.99
CA THR A 60 14.89 46.72 7.95
C THR A 60 15.55 45.51 8.60
N VAL A 61 14.75 44.70 9.28
CA VAL A 61 15.18 43.43 9.87
C VAL A 61 14.22 42.35 9.40
N VAL A 62 14.77 41.31 8.80
CA VAL A 62 14.02 40.14 8.34
C VAL A 62 14.41 38.93 9.20
N ARG A 63 13.41 38.20 9.68
CA ARG A 63 13.60 36.94 10.41
C ARG A 63 12.66 35.87 9.88
N SER A 64 13.21 34.68 9.67
CA SER A 64 12.46 33.50 9.23
C SER A 64 12.58 32.37 10.24
N ALA A 65 11.47 31.68 10.51
CA ALA A 65 11.41 30.48 11.34
C ALA A 65 10.54 29.42 10.65
N SER A 66 10.91 28.15 10.81
CA SER A 66 10.17 27.02 10.23
C SER A 66 9.29 26.34 11.27
N VAL A 67 8.05 26.00 10.89
CA VAL A 67 7.09 25.27 11.73
C VAL A 67 6.68 24.00 11.00
N ILE A 68 6.63 22.87 11.71
CA ILE A 68 6.17 21.59 11.16
C ILE A 68 4.66 21.49 11.41
N VAL A 69 3.89 21.33 10.33
CA VAL A 69 2.45 21.10 10.37
C VAL A 69 2.19 19.62 10.10
N TYR A 70 1.56 18.94 11.07
CA TYR A 70 1.15 17.55 10.91
C TYR A 70 -0.22 17.47 10.23
N HIS A 71 -0.52 16.30 9.66
CA HIS A 71 -1.87 16.03 9.16
C HIS A 71 -2.87 16.06 10.32
N GLU A 72 -4.04 16.63 10.05
CA GLU A 72 -5.17 16.55 10.97
C GLU A 72 -5.84 15.18 10.82
N GLY A 73 -6.20 14.54 11.94
CA GLY A 73 -6.93 13.28 11.97
C GLY A 73 -6.19 12.12 12.63
N LEU A 74 -6.95 11.05 12.92
CA LEU A 74 -6.42 9.82 13.53
C LEU A 74 -5.69 8.99 12.47
N ILE A 75 -4.37 8.90 12.56
CA ILE A 75 -3.58 8.01 11.71
C ILE A 75 -3.81 6.58 12.19
N ARG A 76 -4.53 5.77 11.40
CA ARG A 76 -4.65 4.33 11.63
C ARG A 76 -3.57 3.61 10.86
N THR A 77 -2.53 3.16 11.56
CA THR A 77 -1.53 2.25 11.00
C THR A 77 -2.02 0.82 11.21
N HIS A 78 -2.33 0.11 10.11
CA HIS A 78 -2.55 -1.33 10.14
C HIS A 78 -1.21 -2.02 9.94
N THR A 79 -0.74 -2.73 10.96
CA THR A 79 0.44 -3.59 10.86
C THR A 79 -0.03 -5.00 10.53
N GLU A 80 0.30 -5.50 9.35
CA GLU A 80 0.08 -6.91 8.99
C GLU A 80 1.35 -7.70 9.32
N SER A 81 1.26 -8.57 10.32
CA SER A 81 2.32 -9.53 10.65
C SER A 81 1.88 -10.93 10.22
N ALA A 82 2.60 -11.54 9.28
CA ALA A 82 2.40 -12.94 8.89
C ALA A 82 3.39 -13.84 9.65
N TYR A 83 2.89 -14.95 10.22
CA TYR A 83 3.70 -16.00 10.82
C TYR A 83 3.84 -17.15 9.80
N PHE A 84 5.07 -17.45 9.39
CA PHE A 84 5.39 -18.63 8.59
C PHE A 84 5.89 -19.74 9.51
N CYS A 85 5.09 -20.78 9.72
CA CYS A 85 5.52 -21.98 10.43
C CYS A 85 6.15 -22.96 9.43
N ALA A 86 7.45 -23.20 9.53
CA ALA A 86 8.21 -24.12 8.68
C ALA A 86 7.95 -25.61 8.94
N ASN A 87 6.71 -26.00 9.25
CA ASN A 87 6.32 -27.38 9.57
C ASN A 87 5.26 -27.97 8.62
N GLU A 88 4.94 -27.29 7.53
CA GLU A 88 4.11 -27.89 6.48
C GLU A 88 5.01 -28.81 5.64
N LYS A 89 4.59 -30.05 5.43
CA LYS A 89 5.29 -31.06 4.63
C LYS A 89 5.42 -30.52 3.19
N MET A 90 6.52 -29.81 2.92
CA MET A 90 6.71 -28.98 1.72
C MET A 90 7.01 -29.80 0.45
N VAL A 91 7.19 -31.12 0.58
CA VAL A 91 7.45 -32.02 -0.54
C VAL A 91 6.58 -33.26 -0.43
N ILE A 92 5.72 -33.47 -1.42
CA ILE A 92 4.87 -34.66 -1.56
C ILE A 92 5.34 -35.39 -2.81
N SER A 93 5.84 -36.61 -2.64
CA SER A 93 6.12 -37.54 -3.74
C SER A 93 5.15 -38.71 -3.62
N SER A 94 4.08 -38.69 -4.40
CA SER A 94 3.15 -39.82 -4.47
C SER A 94 3.63 -40.82 -5.52
N PRO A 95 3.72 -42.13 -5.21
CA PRO A 95 3.87 -43.14 -6.25
C PRO A 95 2.62 -43.15 -7.14
N GLU A 96 2.71 -43.76 -8.33
CA GLU A 96 1.61 -43.94 -9.30
C GLU A 96 0.52 -44.92 -8.82
N SER A 97 0.25 -44.94 -7.51
CA SER A 97 -0.95 -45.52 -6.95
C SER A 97 -2.00 -44.43 -6.99
N PHE A 98 -3.17 -44.67 -7.59
CA PHE A 98 -4.34 -43.77 -7.67
C PHE A 98 -4.91 -43.35 -6.28
N ARG A 99 -4.06 -42.82 -5.41
CA ARG A 99 -4.28 -42.49 -4.01
C ARG A 99 -3.78 -41.07 -3.80
N TYR A 100 -4.65 -40.25 -3.22
CA TYR A 100 -4.31 -38.88 -2.85
C TYR A 100 -3.66 -38.84 -1.47
N ASP A 101 -2.56 -38.09 -1.37
CA ASP A 101 -2.01 -37.63 -0.11
C ASP A 101 -2.63 -36.28 0.25
N PHE A 102 -3.47 -36.26 1.28
CA PHE A 102 -4.17 -35.05 1.70
C PHE A 102 -3.30 -34.21 2.64
N VAL A 103 -3.18 -32.92 2.35
CA VAL A 103 -2.59 -31.91 3.23
C VAL A 103 -3.62 -30.82 3.55
N PRO A 104 -3.60 -30.25 4.77
CA PRO A 104 -4.46 -29.12 5.10
C PRO A 104 -4.22 -27.93 4.17
N ALA A 105 -5.28 -27.33 3.64
CA ALA A 105 -5.16 -26.11 2.85
C ALA A 105 -4.71 -24.91 3.71
N PRO A 106 -3.99 -23.92 3.15
CA PRO A 106 -3.57 -22.72 3.87
C PRO A 106 -4.75 -21.96 4.50
N ARG A 107 -4.58 -21.51 5.75
CA ARG A 107 -5.68 -20.89 6.54
C ARG A 107 -6.20 -19.57 5.97
N ASN A 108 -5.40 -18.88 5.15
CA ASN A 108 -5.72 -17.56 4.61
C ASN A 108 -6.39 -17.58 3.22
N ARG A 109 -6.80 -18.76 2.73
CA ARG A 109 -7.87 -18.94 1.71
C ARG A 109 -7.81 -18.10 0.42
N GLU A 110 -6.64 -17.76 -0.10
CA GLU A 110 -6.55 -17.10 -1.43
C GLU A 110 -6.10 -18.05 -2.54
N GLY A 111 -5.42 -19.13 -2.18
CA GLY A 111 -4.96 -20.13 -3.11
C GLY A 111 -3.75 -20.90 -2.60
N LEU A 112 -3.19 -21.74 -3.46
CA LEU A 112 -1.98 -22.51 -3.24
C LEU A 112 -1.02 -22.26 -4.40
N VAL A 113 0.20 -21.86 -4.09
CA VAL A 113 1.33 -21.85 -5.04
C VAL A 113 2.17 -23.08 -4.77
N PHE A 114 2.51 -23.83 -5.81
CA PHE A 114 3.27 -25.06 -5.69
C PHE A 114 4.16 -25.26 -6.90
N GLU A 115 5.20 -26.07 -6.71
CA GLU A 115 6.20 -26.38 -7.72
C GLU A 115 6.14 -27.88 -8.05
N VAL A 116 6.14 -28.20 -9.33
CA VAL A 116 5.95 -29.58 -9.83
C VAL A 116 7.07 -29.92 -10.80
N LYS A 117 7.68 -31.08 -10.56
CA LYS A 117 8.57 -31.75 -11.50
C LYS A 117 8.01 -33.14 -11.76
N SER A 118 7.44 -33.34 -12.95
CA SER A 118 6.75 -34.59 -13.32
C SER A 118 6.86 -34.84 -14.82
N GLY A 119 7.15 -36.09 -15.18
CA GLY A 119 7.08 -36.57 -16.57
C GLY A 119 5.69 -37.09 -16.97
N ALA A 120 4.77 -37.22 -16.01
CA ALA A 120 3.40 -37.71 -16.20
C ALA A 120 2.38 -36.68 -15.69
N GLY A 121 1.12 -36.84 -16.11
CA GLY A 121 0.02 -35.98 -15.68
C GLY A 121 -0.11 -35.95 -14.16
N ILE A 122 -0.43 -34.78 -13.61
CA ILE A 122 -0.63 -34.60 -12.17
C ILE A 122 -2.10 -34.34 -11.86
N HIS A 123 -2.52 -34.85 -10.71
CA HIS A 123 -3.91 -34.77 -10.26
C HIS A 123 -3.95 -34.14 -8.89
N ILE A 124 -4.61 -32.98 -8.79
CA ILE A 124 -4.72 -32.22 -7.55
C ILE A 124 -6.19 -32.25 -7.11
N ALA A 125 -6.44 -32.79 -5.93
CA ALA A 125 -7.78 -32.87 -5.36
C ALA A 125 -8.00 -31.74 -4.34
N LEU A 126 -9.07 -30.97 -4.54
CA LEU A 126 -9.60 -30.00 -3.58
C LEU A 126 -10.86 -30.60 -2.95
N SER A 127 -10.81 -30.89 -1.65
CA SER A 127 -11.90 -31.54 -0.91
C SER A 127 -12.03 -30.92 0.48
N GLU A 128 -13.27 -30.82 0.97
CA GLU A 128 -13.58 -30.37 2.34
C GLU A 128 -13.09 -31.36 3.42
N HIS A 129 -12.93 -32.62 3.04
CA HIS A 129 -12.48 -33.69 3.92
C HIS A 129 -11.21 -34.35 3.37
N GLN A 130 -10.39 -34.93 4.25
CA GLN A 130 -9.21 -35.73 3.88
C GLN A 130 -9.61 -37.11 3.32
N ALA A 131 -10.51 -37.08 2.33
CA ALA A 131 -11.09 -38.25 1.68
C ALA A 131 -11.52 -37.86 0.27
N THR A 132 -11.46 -38.83 -0.65
CA THR A 132 -12.04 -38.70 -1.98
C THR A 132 -13.57 -38.71 -1.85
N THR A 133 -14.23 -37.61 -2.16
CA THR A 133 -15.68 -37.48 -2.11
C THR A 133 -16.22 -37.08 -3.49
N PRO A 134 -17.48 -37.38 -3.82
CA PRO A 134 -18.10 -36.90 -5.07
C PRO A 134 -18.18 -35.37 -5.16
N LEU A 135 -18.04 -34.66 -4.04
CA LEU A 135 -18.11 -33.20 -3.95
C LEU A 135 -16.75 -32.53 -4.13
N MET A 136 -15.68 -33.30 -4.39
CA MET A 136 -14.35 -32.74 -4.62
C MET A 136 -14.20 -32.17 -6.03
N TYR A 137 -13.32 -31.18 -6.17
CA TYR A 137 -12.79 -30.75 -7.46
C TYR A 137 -11.46 -31.42 -7.71
N GLN A 138 -11.23 -31.83 -8.95
CA GLN A 138 -9.96 -32.36 -9.40
C GLN A 138 -9.41 -31.46 -10.51
N VAL A 139 -8.22 -30.93 -10.28
CA VAL A 139 -7.44 -30.19 -11.28
C VAL A 139 -6.40 -31.14 -11.84
N VAL A 140 -6.48 -31.43 -13.13
CA VAL A 140 -5.55 -32.31 -13.83
C VAL A 140 -4.70 -31.46 -14.76
N LEU A 141 -3.38 -31.58 -14.63
CA LEU A 141 -2.43 -30.90 -15.51
C LEU A 141 -1.63 -31.93 -16.30
N GLY A 142 -1.50 -31.71 -17.60
CA GLY A 142 -0.66 -32.54 -18.47
C GLY A 142 -1.16 -33.97 -18.65
N ASP A 143 -2.47 -34.18 -18.71
CA ASP A 143 -3.06 -35.45 -19.17
C ASP A 143 -2.87 -35.62 -20.69
N LEU A 144 -3.20 -36.80 -21.21
CA LEU A 144 -3.02 -37.19 -22.62
C LEU A 144 -1.59 -36.92 -23.10
N GLU A 145 -0.61 -37.54 -22.43
CA GLU A 145 0.81 -37.34 -22.73
C GLU A 145 1.26 -35.87 -22.63
N ASN A 146 0.88 -35.20 -21.53
CA ASN A 146 1.26 -33.82 -21.26
C ASN A 146 0.73 -32.84 -22.32
N SER A 147 -0.46 -33.09 -22.87
CA SER A 147 -1.07 -32.27 -23.92
C SER A 147 -2.34 -31.53 -23.50
N VAL A 148 -3.04 -31.99 -22.47
CA VAL A 148 -4.33 -31.41 -22.05
C VAL A 148 -4.38 -31.23 -20.54
N SER A 149 -5.00 -30.14 -20.09
CA SER A 149 -5.30 -29.89 -18.69
C SER A 149 -6.80 -29.62 -18.54
N TYR A 150 -7.39 -30.03 -17.43
CA TYR A 150 -8.81 -29.84 -17.20
C TYR A 150 -9.17 -29.80 -15.71
N ILE A 151 -10.35 -29.26 -15.43
CA ILE A 151 -10.96 -29.29 -14.10
C ILE A 151 -12.23 -30.14 -14.21
N THR A 152 -12.36 -31.11 -13.31
CA THR A 152 -13.54 -31.96 -13.20
C THR A 152 -14.09 -31.95 -11.78
N ARG A 153 -15.36 -32.32 -11.65
CA ARG A 153 -16.03 -32.54 -10.38
C ARG A 153 -16.50 -33.98 -10.34
N ASP A 154 -16.32 -34.63 -9.19
CA ASP A 154 -16.46 -36.08 -8.94
C ASP A 154 -15.14 -36.86 -8.97
N LYS A 155 -15.16 -38.04 -8.33
CA LYS A 155 -14.05 -38.98 -8.18
C LYS A 155 -13.65 -39.65 -9.49
N HIS A 156 -14.56 -39.72 -10.47
CA HIS A 156 -14.34 -40.51 -11.67
C HIS A 156 -13.58 -39.70 -12.74
N VAL A 157 -12.53 -40.30 -13.28
CA VAL A 157 -11.77 -39.81 -14.45
C VAL A 157 -12.67 -39.61 -15.69
N TYR A 158 -13.83 -40.30 -15.71
CA TYR A 158 -14.88 -40.16 -16.74
C TYR A 158 -15.97 -39.13 -16.39
N GLY A 159 -15.74 -38.31 -15.36
CA GLY A 159 -16.65 -37.25 -14.96
C GLY A 159 -16.75 -36.12 -16.00
N VAL A 160 -17.78 -35.30 -15.88
CA VAL A 160 -17.98 -34.14 -16.77
C VAL A 160 -16.85 -33.15 -16.55
N HIS A 161 -16.03 -32.92 -17.59
CA HIS A 161 -15.03 -31.86 -17.58
C HIS A 161 -15.76 -30.52 -17.50
N LEU A 162 -15.54 -29.78 -16.42
CA LEU A 162 -16.12 -28.45 -16.25
C LEU A 162 -15.46 -27.45 -17.21
N VAL A 163 -14.15 -27.61 -17.40
CA VAL A 163 -13.35 -26.86 -18.36
C VAL A 163 -12.14 -27.68 -18.75
N SER A 164 -11.73 -27.59 -20.01
CA SER A 164 -10.50 -28.19 -20.54
C SER A 164 -9.74 -27.17 -21.40
N ALA A 165 -8.43 -27.35 -21.47
CA ALA A 165 -7.54 -26.54 -22.30
C ALA A 165 -6.40 -27.40 -22.84
N GLU A 166 -5.97 -27.12 -24.07
CA GLU A 166 -4.75 -27.68 -24.64
C GLU A 166 -3.54 -27.02 -23.98
N THR A 167 -2.65 -27.84 -23.44
CA THR A 167 -1.48 -27.44 -22.64
C THR A 167 -0.26 -28.31 -22.99
N PRO A 168 0.18 -28.33 -24.27
CA PRO A 168 1.28 -29.17 -24.72
C PRO A 168 2.58 -28.84 -24.01
N GLY A 169 3.19 -29.86 -23.40
CA GLY A 169 4.46 -29.74 -22.72
C GLY A 169 4.37 -28.89 -21.46
N VAL A 170 3.24 -28.84 -20.75
CA VAL A 170 3.04 -27.99 -19.56
C VAL A 170 3.83 -28.47 -18.34
N LEU A 171 4.08 -29.78 -18.23
CA LEU A 171 4.96 -30.40 -17.24
C LEU A 171 6.34 -30.72 -17.83
N SER A 172 7.34 -30.95 -16.97
CA SER A 172 8.69 -31.36 -17.35
C SER A 172 9.27 -32.36 -16.35
N SER A 173 9.96 -33.38 -16.84
CA SER A 173 10.71 -34.35 -16.04
C SER A 173 12.06 -33.83 -15.59
N GLU A 174 12.62 -32.83 -16.27
CA GLU A 174 13.96 -32.29 -16.03
C GLU A 174 13.92 -31.03 -15.16
N GLU A 175 12.91 -30.20 -15.38
CA GLU A 175 12.77 -28.89 -14.76
C GLU A 175 11.50 -28.81 -13.93
N SER A 176 11.62 -28.19 -12.76
CA SER A 176 10.47 -27.87 -11.94
C SER A 176 9.72 -26.66 -12.52
N ARG A 177 8.39 -26.69 -12.45
CA ARG A 177 7.52 -25.61 -12.92
C ARG A 177 6.55 -25.19 -11.84
N THR A 178 6.38 -23.88 -11.70
CA THR A 178 5.52 -23.28 -10.69
C THR A 178 4.11 -23.08 -11.22
N PHE A 179 3.12 -23.48 -10.43
CA PHE A 179 1.71 -23.31 -10.69
C PHE A 179 1.03 -22.65 -9.49
N TRP A 180 -0.13 -22.06 -9.72
CA TRP A 180 -0.99 -21.56 -8.67
C TRP A 180 -2.43 -21.98 -8.92
N ILE A 181 -3.15 -22.29 -7.84
CA ILE A 181 -4.58 -22.58 -7.86
C ILE A 181 -5.23 -21.66 -6.85
N ASN A 182 -6.23 -20.90 -7.29
CA ASN A 182 -7.01 -20.01 -6.44
C ASN A 182 -8.46 -20.50 -6.42
N TRP A 183 -9.14 -20.33 -5.29
CA TRP A 183 -10.56 -20.63 -5.16
C TRP A 183 -11.23 -19.57 -4.29
N GLU A 184 -12.45 -19.19 -4.67
CA GLU A 184 -13.25 -18.24 -3.90
C GLU A 184 -14.17 -18.99 -2.94
N ARG A 185 -14.26 -18.51 -1.70
CA ARG A 185 -15.20 -19.02 -0.66
C ARG A 185 -15.03 -20.52 -0.37
N GLY A 186 -13.84 -20.89 0.09
CA GLY A 186 -13.50 -22.25 0.53
C GLY A 186 -14.45 -22.84 1.56
#